data_AF-A0A3C1IZ14-F1
#
_entry.id   AF-A0A3C1IZ14-F1
#
_cell.length_a   1.000
_cell.length_b   1.000
_cell.length_c   1.000
_cell.angle_alpha   90.00
_cell.angle_beta   90.00
_cell.angle_gamma   90.00
#
_symmetry.space_group_name_H-M   'P 1'
#
loop_
_entity.id
_entity.type
_entity.pdbx_description
1 polymer ?
#
loop_
_entity_poly.entity_id
_entity_poly.type
_entity_poly.pdbx_seq_one_letter_code
_entity_poly.pdbx_strand_id
1 'polypeptide(L)'
;DCGYEGEGMIMSRSDDRRISYTDRLFGRTLAKDVEIDGKVIAQKNESITKAIAKLIDESKVEEVFVRSPMLCTSPLGLCKKCYGLNLENGMEVEMGKAVGVIAAQSIGEPGTQMTMQTFHKGGVAKVDITQGLPRIEELFEARTPKAEADISSLTGKAHVDIAEDESATITIVGEKKLPRYYVISKAKKVIVEDGAELKAGQLMFIDVDEVEKQAPFDGKVTIDSGILTLEGRAKAEEVVTVLPGITVLIQDGDSVKAGQQLTEGSIDPKKLADTADILTAQKYILDGVQKVFNEQGVPIDDLHIEIILRQMARLGKVVDSGDTDYLVGSLVNRFLAEAKNSLVSDQGKNKALVIPRMLGIKTSSLNTESFLSAVSFQEQVRVLTSNAILGKTDFLRGMKENVIIGRLIPAGESAAVPDIRNLEELNF
;
A
#
# COMPACT_ATOMS: atom_id res chain seq x y z
N ASP A 1 0.25 10.43 -17.55
CA ASP A 1 0.07 10.79 -16.12
C ASP A 1 -1.14 10.01 -15.61
N CYS A 2 -1.12 9.44 -14.41
CA CYS A 2 -2.26 8.72 -13.85
C CYS A 2 -3.32 9.62 -13.17
N GLY A 3 -3.13 10.96 -13.18
CA GLY A 3 -4.11 11.90 -12.64
C GLY A 3 -4.18 11.93 -11.11
N TYR A 4 -3.16 11.41 -10.42
CA TYR A 4 -3.10 11.45 -8.95
C TYR A 4 -2.91 12.89 -8.47
N GLU A 5 -3.87 13.40 -7.68
CA GLU A 5 -3.85 14.77 -7.14
C GLU A 5 -3.61 14.85 -5.62
N GLY A 6 -3.43 13.71 -4.95
CA GLY A 6 -3.18 13.67 -3.51
C GLY A 6 -1.84 14.26 -3.10
N GLU A 7 -1.56 14.23 -1.79
CA GLU A 7 -0.41 14.94 -1.22
C GLU A 7 0.96 14.40 -1.66
N GLY A 8 1.00 13.15 -2.12
CA GLY A 8 2.24 12.46 -2.47
C GLY A 8 2.83 11.69 -1.29
N MET A 9 3.97 11.05 -1.54
CA MET A 9 4.79 10.41 -0.52
C MET A 9 5.78 11.43 0.03
N ILE A 10 5.94 11.46 1.35
CA ILE A 10 6.90 12.32 2.03
C ILE A 10 8.28 11.65 1.97
N MET A 11 9.27 12.35 1.42
CA MET A 11 10.68 12.01 1.54
C MET A 11 11.35 12.99 2.49
N SER A 12 11.81 12.46 3.63
CA SER A 12 12.42 13.26 4.69
C SER A 12 13.94 13.13 4.62
N ARG A 13 14.65 14.21 4.93
CA ARG A 13 16.11 14.21 5.05
C ARG A 13 16.60 13.33 6.21
N SER A 14 15.79 13.21 7.26
CA SER A 14 16.08 12.38 8.44
C SER A 14 15.90 10.88 8.21
N ASP A 15 15.38 10.44 7.06
CA ASP A 15 15.22 9.01 6.79
C ASP A 15 16.58 8.31 6.78
N ASP A 16 16.70 7.20 7.51
CA ASP A 16 17.92 6.40 7.54
C ASP A 16 18.13 5.69 6.20
N ARG A 17 18.99 6.29 5.36
CA ARG A 17 19.32 5.84 4.00
C ARG A 17 20.80 5.99 3.74
N ARG A 18 21.38 5.00 3.06
CA ARG A 18 22.78 5.07 2.61
C ARG A 18 23.00 6.05 1.47
N ILE A 19 22.00 6.23 0.61
CA ILE A 19 22.04 7.17 -0.52
C ILE A 19 21.78 8.59 0.01
N SER A 20 22.51 9.57 -0.52
CA SER A 20 22.37 10.98 -0.12
C SER A 20 20.97 11.51 -0.41
N TYR A 21 20.52 12.52 0.36
CA TYR A 21 19.21 13.14 0.15
C TYR A 21 19.03 13.67 -1.28
N THR A 22 20.06 14.32 -1.82
CA THR A 22 20.10 14.83 -3.20
C THR A 22 19.94 13.72 -4.24
N ASP A 23 20.65 12.60 -4.07
CA ASP A 23 20.58 11.48 -5.03
C ASP A 23 19.25 10.73 -4.94
N ARG A 24 18.62 10.66 -3.75
CA ARG A 24 17.29 10.08 -3.56
C ARG A 24 16.18 10.90 -4.23
N LEU A 25 16.30 12.23 -4.17
CA LEU A 25 15.34 13.13 -4.81
C LEU A 25 15.51 13.13 -6.33
N PHE A 26 16.73 12.92 -6.83
CA PHE A 26 17.02 12.92 -8.25
C PHE A 26 16.14 11.92 -9.00
N GLY A 27 15.51 12.40 -10.07
CA GLY A 27 14.65 11.59 -10.92
C GLY A 27 13.23 11.44 -10.42
N ARG A 28 12.89 11.82 -9.18
CA ARG A 28 11.50 11.81 -8.71
C ARG A 28 10.69 12.94 -9.32
N THR A 29 9.37 12.83 -9.30
CA THR A 29 8.46 13.89 -9.76
C THR A 29 7.74 14.48 -8.56
N LEU A 30 7.60 15.81 -8.51
CA LEU A 30 6.96 16.50 -7.40
C LEU A 30 5.44 16.29 -7.38
N ALA A 31 4.88 16.08 -6.19
CA ALA A 31 3.44 16.01 -5.95
C ALA A 31 2.84 17.34 -5.49
N LYS A 32 3.63 18.17 -4.81
CA LYS A 32 3.30 19.55 -4.41
C LYS A 32 4.42 20.50 -4.87
N ASP A 33 4.08 21.78 -5.01
CA ASP A 33 5.06 22.83 -5.26
C ASP A 33 6.06 22.89 -4.09
N VAL A 34 7.34 23.10 -4.41
CA VAL A 34 8.39 23.31 -3.40
C VAL A 34 8.67 24.79 -3.32
N GLU A 35 8.25 25.40 -2.22
CA GLU A 35 8.42 26.83 -1.93
C GLU A 35 9.49 27.06 -0.88
N ILE A 36 10.33 28.06 -1.11
CA ILE A 36 11.38 28.49 -0.17
C ILE A 36 11.28 30.01 -0.04
N ASP A 37 11.09 30.50 1.19
CA ASP A 37 10.94 31.92 1.51
C ASP A 37 9.90 32.65 0.62
N GLY A 38 8.81 31.95 0.26
CA GLY A 38 7.74 32.47 -0.60
C GLY A 38 8.04 32.46 -2.10
N LYS A 39 9.14 31.84 -2.53
CA LYS A 39 9.48 31.63 -3.94
C LYS A 39 9.38 30.15 -4.31
N VAL A 40 8.57 29.85 -5.32
CA VAL A 40 8.46 28.49 -5.90
C VAL A 40 9.76 28.15 -6.63
N ILE A 41 10.47 27.11 -6.18
CA ILE A 41 11.70 26.61 -6.82
C ILE A 41 11.37 25.60 -7.91
N ALA A 42 10.39 24.73 -7.66
CA ALA A 42 9.96 23.71 -8.59
C ALA A 42 8.45 23.47 -8.43
N GLN A 43 7.78 23.26 -9.56
CA GLN A 43 6.33 23.16 -9.61
C GLN A 43 5.85 21.71 -9.46
N LYS A 44 4.59 21.55 -9.07
CA LYS A 44 3.88 20.27 -9.06
C LYS A 44 3.96 19.62 -10.43
N ASN A 45 4.21 18.32 -10.44
CA ASN A 45 4.43 17.48 -11.62
C ASN A 45 5.73 17.74 -12.40
N GLU A 46 6.64 18.58 -11.89
CA GLU A 46 7.99 18.72 -12.44
C GLU A 46 8.89 17.59 -11.96
N SER A 47 9.73 17.06 -12.86
CA SER A 47 10.73 16.05 -12.50
C SER A 47 11.98 16.71 -11.92
N ILE A 48 12.43 16.20 -10.78
CA ILE A 48 13.58 16.72 -10.04
C ILE A 48 14.86 16.34 -10.79
N THR A 49 15.46 17.33 -11.44
CA THR A 49 16.79 17.21 -12.05
C THR A 49 17.89 17.37 -11.00
N LYS A 50 19.14 17.02 -11.33
CA LYS A 50 20.28 17.19 -10.42
C LYS A 50 20.47 18.64 -9.96
N ALA A 51 20.11 19.60 -10.80
CA ALA A 51 20.18 21.02 -10.44
C ALA A 51 19.13 21.38 -9.39
N ILE A 52 17.87 20.95 -9.58
CA ILE A 52 16.78 21.18 -8.64
C ILE A 52 17.07 20.47 -7.30
N ALA A 53 17.54 19.22 -7.34
CA ALA A 53 17.87 18.46 -6.13
C ALA A 53 18.93 19.18 -5.27
N LYS A 54 19.98 19.74 -5.89
CA LYS A 54 21.00 20.54 -5.18
C LYS A 54 20.42 21.81 -4.56
N LEU A 55 19.56 22.53 -5.28
CA LEU A 55 18.91 23.73 -4.75
C LEU A 55 18.05 23.41 -3.52
N ILE A 56 17.32 22.29 -3.55
CA ILE A 56 16.52 21.81 -2.41
C ILE A 56 17.43 21.51 -1.21
N ASP A 57 18.54 20.82 -1.45
CA ASP A 57 19.49 20.43 -0.40
C ASP A 57 20.18 21.65 0.24
N GLU A 58 20.67 22.59 -0.58
CA GLU A 58 21.30 23.85 -0.14
C GLU A 58 20.35 24.71 0.71
N SER A 59 19.07 24.69 0.36
CA SER A 59 18.03 25.47 1.06
C SER A 59 17.52 24.81 2.35
N LYS A 60 18.06 23.64 2.68
CA LYS A 60 17.75 22.89 3.91
C LYS A 60 16.27 22.57 4.12
N VAL A 61 15.56 22.26 3.03
CA VAL A 61 14.20 21.70 3.13
C VAL A 61 14.29 20.30 3.74
N GLU A 62 13.52 20.07 4.80
CA GLU A 62 13.54 18.78 5.52
C GLU A 62 12.63 17.73 4.88
N GLU A 63 11.51 18.14 4.29
CA GLU A 63 10.50 17.24 3.73
C GLU A 63 10.07 17.69 2.34
N VAL A 64 10.07 16.76 1.38
CA VAL A 64 9.59 16.99 0.00
C VAL A 64 8.52 15.98 -0.34
N PHE A 65 7.43 16.46 -0.94
CA PHE A 65 6.31 15.64 -1.37
C PHE A 65 6.50 15.20 -2.83
N VAL A 66 6.73 13.91 -3.03
CA VAL A 66 6.97 13.31 -4.35
C VAL A 66 5.86 12.36 -4.77
N ARG A 67 5.73 12.14 -6.07
CA ARG A 67 4.95 11.05 -6.63
C ARG A 67 5.73 9.75 -6.45
N SER A 68 4.99 8.68 -6.17
CA SER A 68 5.53 7.35 -5.91
C SER A 68 4.79 6.30 -6.75
N PRO A 69 5.44 5.21 -7.16
CA PRO A 69 4.77 4.02 -7.69
C PRO A 69 3.68 3.48 -6.75
N MET A 70 3.84 3.58 -5.43
CA MET A 70 2.86 3.09 -4.45
C MET A 70 1.50 3.80 -4.56
N LEU A 71 1.53 5.08 -4.94
CA LEU A 71 0.36 5.95 -5.12
C LEU A 71 -0.19 5.96 -6.54
N CYS A 72 0.43 5.21 -7.46
CA CYS A 72 0.04 5.21 -8.86
C CYS A 72 -1.28 4.44 -9.08
N THR A 73 -2.30 5.14 -9.55
CA THR A 73 -3.66 4.66 -9.84
C THR A 73 -3.79 3.91 -11.18
N SER A 74 -2.72 3.84 -11.98
CA SER A 74 -2.75 3.18 -13.29
C SER A 74 -3.08 1.67 -13.18
N PRO A 75 -4.08 1.13 -13.91
CA PRO A 75 -4.62 -0.22 -13.67
C PRO A 75 -3.65 -1.37 -13.97
N LEU A 76 -2.95 -1.33 -15.11
CA LEU A 76 -2.14 -2.44 -15.64
C LEU A 76 -0.63 -2.18 -15.59
N GLY A 77 -0.20 -1.12 -14.93
CA GLY A 77 1.21 -0.69 -14.97
C GLY A 77 1.46 0.58 -14.19
N LEU A 78 2.58 1.25 -14.46
CA LEU A 78 2.95 2.52 -13.83
C LEU A 78 2.91 3.65 -14.86
N CYS A 79 2.48 4.84 -14.44
CA CYS A 79 2.60 6.01 -15.29
C CYS A 79 4.01 6.60 -15.22
N LYS A 80 4.44 7.26 -16.30
CA LYS A 80 5.77 7.91 -16.38
C LYS A 80 6.06 8.82 -15.19
N LYS A 81 5.11 9.67 -14.80
CA LYS A 81 5.30 10.64 -13.70
C LYS A 81 5.47 10.00 -12.32
N CYS A 82 4.81 8.87 -12.05
CA CYS A 82 4.97 8.18 -10.77
C CYS A 82 6.29 7.41 -10.68
N TYR A 83 6.88 7.02 -11.81
CA TYR A 83 8.23 6.46 -11.86
C TYR A 83 9.29 7.56 -11.84
N GLY A 84 9.10 8.59 -12.67
CA GLY A 84 10.02 9.71 -12.84
C GLY A 84 11.03 9.51 -13.98
N LEU A 85 12.25 9.98 -13.78
CA LEU A 85 13.36 9.85 -14.73
C LEU A 85 14.00 8.46 -14.60
N ASN A 86 14.59 7.99 -15.70
CA ASN A 86 15.46 6.83 -15.65
C ASN A 86 16.77 7.19 -14.94
N LEU A 87 17.10 6.46 -13.88
CA LEU A 87 18.30 6.66 -13.06
C LEU A 87 19.61 6.49 -13.86
N GLU A 88 19.58 5.71 -14.95
CA GLU A 88 20.76 5.43 -15.77
C GLU A 88 21.22 6.63 -16.62
N ASN A 89 20.26 7.33 -17.25
CA ASN A 89 20.54 8.36 -18.25
C ASN A 89 19.97 9.75 -17.88
N GLY A 90 19.18 9.85 -16.82
CA GLY A 90 18.56 11.09 -16.36
C GLY A 90 17.48 11.65 -17.29
N MET A 91 17.00 10.87 -18.25
CA MET A 91 15.92 11.25 -19.16
C MET A 91 14.58 10.68 -18.68
N GLU A 92 13.47 11.22 -19.19
CA GLU A 92 12.14 10.68 -18.89
C GLU A 92 12.05 9.20 -19.32
N VAL A 93 11.40 8.37 -18.51
CA VAL A 93 11.26 6.95 -18.81
C VAL A 93 10.39 6.73 -20.06
N GLU A 94 10.86 5.85 -20.95
CA GLU A 94 10.13 5.44 -22.14
C GLU A 94 8.92 4.57 -21.78
N MET A 95 7.85 4.64 -22.59
CA MET A 95 6.72 3.72 -22.42
C MET A 95 7.18 2.28 -22.66
N GLY A 96 6.60 1.34 -21.93
CA GLY A 96 6.92 -0.08 -22.07
C GLY A 96 8.30 -0.49 -21.55
N LYS A 97 9.02 0.37 -20.83
CA LYS A 97 10.22 -0.03 -20.07
C LYS A 97 9.82 -1.02 -18.97
N ALA A 98 10.56 -2.12 -18.86
CA ALA A 98 10.31 -3.22 -17.91
C ALA A 98 10.72 -2.89 -16.46
N VAL A 99 10.18 -1.80 -15.90
CA VAL A 99 10.57 -1.27 -14.58
C VAL A 99 10.39 -2.28 -13.43
N GLY A 100 9.41 -3.18 -13.54
CA GLY A 100 9.21 -4.26 -12.56
C GLY A 100 10.33 -5.30 -12.58
N VAL A 101 10.84 -5.66 -13.77
CA VAL A 101 11.97 -6.59 -13.91
C VAL A 101 13.25 -5.96 -13.39
N ILE A 102 13.47 -4.68 -13.73
CA ILE A 102 14.63 -3.91 -13.25
C ILE A 102 14.61 -3.84 -11.72
N ALA A 103 13.48 -3.44 -11.12
CA ALA A 103 13.34 -3.40 -9.66
C ALA A 103 13.60 -4.76 -9.00
N ALA A 104 13.07 -5.85 -9.57
CA ALA A 104 13.31 -7.19 -9.05
C ALA A 104 14.79 -7.59 -9.12
N GLN A 105 15.50 -7.25 -10.20
CA GLN A 105 16.94 -7.52 -10.34
C GLN A 105 17.77 -6.68 -9.37
N SER A 106 17.48 -5.39 -9.25
CA SER A 106 18.16 -4.46 -8.34
C SER A 106 18.09 -4.86 -6.87
N ILE A 107 17.08 -5.65 -6.50
CA ILE A 107 16.92 -6.20 -5.14
C ILE A 107 17.48 -7.63 -5.06
N GLY A 108 17.18 -8.46 -6.06
CA GLY A 108 17.51 -9.88 -6.07
C GLY A 108 19.00 -10.16 -6.20
N GLU A 109 19.72 -9.46 -7.08
CA GLU A 109 21.16 -9.67 -7.27
C GLU A 109 21.93 -9.38 -5.96
N PRO A 110 21.79 -8.20 -5.32
CA PRO A 110 22.43 -7.95 -4.03
C PRO A 110 21.95 -8.91 -2.94
N GLY A 111 20.67 -9.30 -2.94
CA GLY A 111 20.13 -10.28 -2.00
C GLY A 111 20.88 -11.62 -2.04
N THR A 112 21.16 -12.15 -3.23
CA THR A 112 21.94 -13.40 -3.38
C THR A 112 23.39 -13.24 -2.89
N GLN A 113 23.99 -12.05 -3.06
CA GLN A 113 25.33 -11.76 -2.56
C GLN A 113 25.35 -11.70 -1.03
N MET A 114 24.32 -11.10 -0.40
CA MET A 114 24.20 -11.04 1.06
C MET A 114 24.12 -12.44 1.67
N THR A 115 23.40 -13.37 1.05
CA THR A 115 23.31 -14.76 1.57
C THR A 115 24.70 -15.39 1.69
N MET A 116 25.60 -15.14 0.74
CA MET A 116 26.96 -15.67 0.79
C MET A 116 27.82 -15.02 1.88
N GLN A 117 27.57 -13.76 2.24
CA GLN A 117 28.39 -13.00 3.20
C GLN A 117 27.92 -13.14 4.66
N THR A 118 26.67 -13.53 4.91
CA THR A 118 26.05 -13.45 6.25
C THR A 118 26.37 -14.63 7.18
N PHE A 119 26.92 -15.74 6.66
CA PHE A 119 27.17 -16.96 7.44
C PHE A 119 28.14 -16.82 8.62
N HIS A 120 28.84 -15.68 8.76
CA HIS A 120 29.89 -15.49 9.78
C HIS A 120 29.49 -14.58 10.97
N LYS A 121 28.28 -13.98 10.97
CA LYS A 121 27.80 -13.11 12.07
C LYS A 121 26.76 -13.78 12.99
N GLY A 122 26.45 -15.06 12.76
CA GLY A 122 25.44 -15.79 13.54
C GLY A 122 25.89 -16.09 14.96
N GLY A 123 25.45 -15.29 15.94
CA GLY A 123 25.63 -15.64 17.35
C GLY A 123 25.47 -14.53 18.41
N VAL A 124 25.28 -13.26 18.04
CA VAL A 124 25.32 -12.13 19.01
C VAL A 124 24.08 -11.22 18.96
N ALA A 125 22.88 -11.80 18.92
CA ALA A 125 21.65 -11.02 19.08
C ALA A 125 20.94 -11.43 20.39
N LYS A 126 20.71 -10.46 21.28
CA LYS A 126 19.96 -10.64 22.55
C LYS A 126 18.46 -10.89 22.32
N VAL A 127 17.94 -10.54 21.15
CA VAL A 127 16.52 -10.65 20.75
C VAL A 127 16.46 -11.42 19.43
N ASP A 128 15.53 -12.37 19.29
CA ASP A 128 15.31 -13.23 18.11
C ASP A 128 14.69 -12.44 16.93
N ILE A 129 15.29 -11.31 16.58
CA ILE A 129 14.92 -10.50 15.41
C ILE A 129 15.68 -11.05 14.21
N THR A 130 14.95 -11.38 13.14
CA THR A 130 15.55 -11.82 11.87
C THR A 130 16.43 -10.70 11.32
N GLN A 131 17.66 -11.05 10.89
CA GLN A 131 18.63 -10.11 10.32
C GLN A 131 19.02 -10.53 8.91
N GLY A 132 19.49 -9.57 8.10
CA GLY A 132 19.95 -9.83 6.74
C GLY A 132 18.81 -10.25 5.79
N LEU A 133 19.13 -11.10 4.81
CA LEU A 133 18.15 -11.51 3.80
C LEU A 133 16.87 -12.16 4.37
N PRO A 134 16.92 -13.03 5.41
CA PRO A 134 15.70 -13.56 6.04
C PRO A 134 14.70 -12.49 6.49
N ARG A 135 15.20 -11.31 6.92
CA ARG A 135 14.34 -10.19 7.29
C ARG A 135 13.65 -9.56 6.09
N ILE A 136 14.38 -9.40 4.98
CA ILE A 136 13.81 -8.89 3.72
C ILE A 136 12.73 -9.85 3.20
N GLU A 137 12.99 -11.15 3.25
CA GLU A 137 11.99 -12.17 2.86
C GLU A 137 10.76 -12.14 3.76
N GLU A 138 10.94 -12.01 5.08
CA GLU A 138 9.84 -11.89 6.04
C GLU A 138 8.95 -10.66 5.73
N LEU A 139 9.58 -9.53 5.44
CA LEU A 139 8.91 -8.27 5.09
C LEU A 139 8.18 -8.35 3.74
N PHE A 140 8.82 -8.85 2.68
CA PHE A 140 8.19 -8.97 1.35
C PHE A 140 7.13 -10.08 1.27
N GLU A 141 7.18 -11.08 2.15
CA GLU A 141 6.09 -12.05 2.29
C GLU A 141 4.99 -11.61 3.27
N ALA A 142 5.13 -10.42 3.88
CA ALA A 142 4.24 -9.91 4.92
C ALA A 142 3.92 -11.00 5.96
N ARG A 143 4.96 -11.71 6.41
CA ARG A 143 4.84 -12.77 7.42
C ARG A 143 4.67 -12.14 8.79
N THR A 144 3.89 -12.80 9.64
CA THR A 144 3.81 -12.46 11.05
C THR A 144 5.17 -12.73 11.69
N PRO A 145 5.83 -11.74 12.29
CA PRO A 145 7.13 -11.92 12.93
C PRO A 145 7.04 -12.86 14.13
N LYS A 146 8.17 -13.49 14.51
CA LYS A 146 8.23 -14.33 15.72
C LYS A 146 8.11 -13.50 17.01
N ALA A 147 8.89 -12.43 17.08
CA ALA A 147 8.81 -11.42 18.13
C ALA A 147 7.93 -10.29 17.62
N GLU A 148 6.62 -10.49 17.72
CA GLU A 148 5.64 -9.49 17.29
C GLU A 148 5.58 -8.35 18.31
N ALA A 149 5.70 -7.12 17.83
CA ALA A 149 5.49 -5.93 18.64
C ALA A 149 4.01 -5.53 18.64
N ASP A 150 3.54 -5.08 19.80
CA ASP A 150 2.22 -4.51 19.96
C ASP A 150 2.18 -3.12 19.32
N ILE A 151 1.07 -2.82 18.64
CA ILE A 151 0.81 -1.53 18.02
C ILE A 151 -0.48 -0.94 18.57
N SER A 152 -0.55 0.39 18.65
CA SER A 152 -1.78 1.07 19.02
C SER A 152 -2.80 1.01 17.89
N SER A 153 -4.06 0.65 18.16
CA SER A 153 -5.15 0.81 17.19
C SER A 153 -5.84 2.18 17.29
N LEU A 154 -5.45 2.99 18.29
CA LEU A 154 -6.04 4.29 18.61
C LEU A 154 -5.03 5.43 18.44
N THR A 155 -5.55 6.63 18.20
CA THR A 155 -4.76 7.86 18.34
C THR A 155 -5.21 8.57 19.61
N GLY A 156 -4.31 8.73 20.58
CA GLY A 156 -4.69 9.16 21.93
C GLY A 156 -3.52 9.32 22.88
N LYS A 157 -3.84 9.43 24.16
CA LYS A 157 -2.83 9.44 25.23
C LYS A 157 -2.66 8.03 25.78
N ALA A 158 -1.42 7.61 25.95
CA ALA A 158 -1.07 6.35 26.58
C ALA A 158 -0.80 6.57 28.08
N HIS A 159 -1.31 5.65 28.89
CA HIS A 159 -0.96 5.48 30.28
C HIS A 159 -0.20 4.16 30.42
N VAL A 160 0.97 4.18 31.04
CA VAL A 160 1.84 2.99 31.16
C VAL A 160 2.05 2.65 32.62
N ASP A 161 1.49 1.53 33.05
CA ASP A 161 1.65 0.99 34.40
C ASP A 161 2.60 -0.21 34.35
N ILE A 162 3.77 -0.08 34.97
CA ILE A 162 4.76 -1.17 35.08
C ILE A 162 4.65 -1.77 36.48
N ALA A 163 4.39 -3.08 36.56
CA ALA A 163 4.29 -3.83 37.80
C ALA A 163 5.66 -4.26 38.33
N GLU A 164 5.70 -4.71 39.59
CA GLU A 164 6.94 -5.15 40.26
C GLU A 164 7.60 -6.37 39.58
N ASP A 165 6.83 -7.16 38.83
CA ASP A 165 7.30 -8.33 38.08
C ASP A 165 7.77 -8.00 36.66
N GLU A 166 7.99 -6.72 36.35
CA GLU A 166 8.34 -6.19 35.02
C GLU A 166 7.26 -6.39 33.94
N SER A 167 6.05 -6.88 34.30
CA SER A 167 4.92 -6.81 33.38
C SER A 167 4.43 -5.37 33.25
N ALA A 168 3.89 -5.00 32.09
CA ALA A 168 3.36 -3.66 31.87
C ALA A 168 1.94 -3.71 31.31
N THR A 169 1.10 -2.79 31.74
CA THR A 169 -0.22 -2.55 31.14
C THR A 169 -0.22 -1.18 30.51
N ILE A 170 -0.48 -1.14 29.20
CA ILE A 170 -0.57 0.09 28.43
C ILE A 170 -2.04 0.35 28.16
N THR A 171 -2.57 1.43 28.73
CA THR A 171 -3.96 1.86 28.51
C THR A 171 -3.96 3.09 27.60
N ILE A 172 -4.59 2.98 26.44
CA ILE A 172 -4.64 4.07 25.46
C ILE A 172 -6.07 4.58 25.39
N VAL A 173 -6.26 5.84 25.77
CA VAL A 173 -7.55 6.53 25.68
C VAL A 173 -7.49 7.51 24.52
N GLY A 174 -8.34 7.31 23.54
CA GLY A 174 -8.25 8.09 22.30
C GLY A 174 -9.45 7.95 21.37
N GLU A 175 -9.19 8.35 20.12
CA GLU A 175 -10.15 8.25 19.02
C GLU A 175 -9.70 7.18 18.03
N LYS A 176 -10.66 6.34 17.62
CA LYS A 176 -10.51 5.41 16.50
C LYS A 176 -11.20 5.98 15.28
N LYS A 177 -10.47 6.13 14.17
CA LYS A 177 -11.09 6.38 12.87
C LYS A 177 -11.62 5.05 12.36
N LEU A 178 -12.92 5.01 12.07
CA LEU A 178 -13.59 3.81 11.59
C LEU A 178 -14.37 4.17 10.31
N PRO A 179 -13.89 3.81 9.12
CA PRO A 179 -14.75 3.79 7.95
C PRO A 179 -15.67 2.57 8.06
N ARG A 180 -16.98 2.79 7.94
CA ARG A 180 -17.95 1.70 7.76
C ARG A 180 -18.61 1.81 6.40
N TYR A 181 -18.53 0.70 5.66
CA TYR A 181 -19.16 0.57 4.34
C TYR A 181 -20.48 -0.17 4.49
N TYR A 182 -21.53 0.39 3.90
CA TYR A 182 -22.86 -0.20 3.82
C TYR A 182 -23.28 -0.26 2.36
N VAL A 183 -23.74 -1.43 1.92
CA VAL A 183 -24.30 -1.60 0.58
C VAL A 183 -25.75 -1.17 0.63
N ILE A 184 -26.08 -0.06 -0.04
CA ILE A 184 -27.43 0.52 -0.07
C ILE A 184 -28.15 0.24 -1.40
N SER A 185 -27.49 -0.41 -2.37
CA SER A 185 -28.07 -0.76 -3.68
C SER A 185 -29.38 -1.54 -3.59
N LYS A 186 -29.56 -2.31 -2.52
CA LYS A 186 -30.77 -3.11 -2.27
C LYS A 186 -31.67 -2.51 -1.17
N ALA A 187 -31.30 -1.37 -0.58
CA ALA A 187 -32.06 -0.78 0.51
C ALA A 187 -33.46 -0.35 0.05
N LYS A 188 -34.49 -0.59 0.87
CA LYS A 188 -35.87 -0.18 0.58
C LYS A 188 -36.02 1.34 0.59
N LYS A 189 -35.33 2.00 1.51
CA LYS A 189 -35.37 3.45 1.66
C LYS A 189 -34.07 3.98 2.25
N VAL A 190 -33.45 4.91 1.55
CA VAL A 190 -32.31 5.69 2.06
C VAL A 190 -32.85 7.03 2.57
N ILE A 191 -32.49 7.40 3.79
CA ILE A 191 -33.04 8.58 4.48
C ILE A 191 -32.02 9.73 4.49
N VAL A 192 -30.75 9.41 4.33
CA VAL A 192 -29.64 10.35 4.42
C VAL A 192 -29.16 10.78 3.04
N GLU A 193 -28.76 12.05 2.93
CA GLU A 193 -28.22 12.64 1.71
C GLU A 193 -26.69 12.51 1.65
N ASP A 194 -26.12 12.63 0.44
CA ASP A 194 -24.68 12.63 0.26
C ASP A 194 -24.03 13.85 0.93
N GLY A 195 -22.94 13.63 1.66
CA GLY A 195 -22.23 14.65 2.42
C GLY A 195 -22.86 15.03 3.76
N ALA A 196 -23.96 14.40 4.18
CA ALA A 196 -24.63 14.68 5.44
C ALA A 196 -23.78 14.29 6.66
N GLU A 197 -23.82 15.12 7.70
CA GLU A 197 -23.28 14.77 9.02
C GLU A 197 -24.36 14.07 9.84
N LEU A 198 -24.03 12.87 10.33
CA LEU A 198 -24.92 12.06 11.16
C LEU A 198 -24.43 12.03 12.60
N LYS A 199 -25.38 12.05 13.52
CA LYS A 199 -25.14 11.75 14.94
C LYS A 199 -25.36 10.28 15.22
N ALA A 200 -24.70 9.76 16.25
CA ALA A 200 -24.89 8.40 16.73
C ALA A 200 -26.37 8.13 17.04
N GLY A 201 -26.88 7.01 16.55
CA GLY A 201 -28.30 6.62 16.65
C GLY A 201 -29.21 7.19 15.55
N GLN A 202 -28.72 8.10 14.69
CA GLN A 202 -29.52 8.61 13.58
C GLN A 202 -29.75 7.53 12.52
N LEU A 203 -30.98 7.44 12.03
CA LEU A 203 -31.38 6.44 11.03
C LEU A 203 -30.76 6.76 9.67
N MET A 204 -30.04 5.80 9.08
CA MET A 204 -29.36 5.95 7.79
C MET A 204 -30.22 5.45 6.64
N PHE A 205 -30.62 4.18 6.73
CA PHE A 205 -31.42 3.49 5.71
C PHE A 205 -32.17 2.32 6.32
N ILE A 206 -33.18 1.86 5.60
CA ILE A 206 -33.95 0.66 5.92
C ILE A 206 -33.53 -0.43 4.93
N ASP A 207 -33.02 -1.54 5.47
CA ASP A 207 -32.56 -2.69 4.69
C ASP A 207 -33.74 -3.45 4.04
N VAL A 208 -33.43 -4.42 3.17
CA VAL A 208 -34.44 -5.30 2.53
C VAL A 208 -35.32 -5.98 3.58
N ASP A 209 -34.69 -6.41 4.68
CA ASP A 209 -35.33 -7.12 5.80
C ASP A 209 -36.10 -6.21 6.76
N GLU A 210 -36.34 -4.94 6.39
CA GLU A 210 -36.99 -3.92 7.24
C GLU A 210 -36.23 -3.60 8.53
N VAL A 211 -34.97 -4.01 8.60
CA VAL A 211 -34.09 -3.65 9.70
C VAL A 211 -33.60 -2.23 9.51
N GLU A 212 -33.94 -1.38 10.47
CA GLU A 212 -33.44 -0.02 10.58
C GLU A 212 -31.94 0.00 10.88
N LYS A 213 -31.14 0.57 9.98
CA LYS A 213 -29.71 0.74 10.19
C LYS A 213 -29.43 2.16 10.69
N GLN A 214 -28.95 2.26 11.91
CA GLN A 214 -28.59 3.51 12.57
C GLN A 214 -27.07 3.76 12.52
N ALA A 215 -26.68 5.02 12.54
CA ALA A 215 -25.28 5.44 12.61
C ALA A 215 -24.68 5.00 13.96
N PRO A 216 -23.62 4.17 13.97
CA PRO A 216 -23.00 3.68 15.21
C PRO A 216 -22.17 4.76 15.94
N PHE A 217 -21.74 5.80 15.24
CA PHE A 217 -20.94 6.90 15.76
C PHE A 217 -21.18 8.16 14.93
N ASP A 218 -20.78 9.30 15.47
CA ASP A 218 -20.84 10.60 14.78
C ASP A 218 -19.87 10.60 13.59
N GLY A 219 -20.34 11.03 12.43
CA GLY A 219 -19.53 11.00 11.21
C GLY A 219 -20.18 11.61 10.00
N LYS A 220 -19.39 11.75 8.95
CA LYS A 220 -19.85 12.21 7.64
C LYS A 220 -20.18 11.01 6.76
N VAL A 221 -21.30 11.09 6.06
CA VAL A 221 -21.71 10.10 5.08
C VAL A 221 -21.31 10.55 3.69
N THR A 222 -20.73 9.63 2.93
CA THR A 222 -20.50 9.76 1.49
C THR A 222 -21.27 8.64 0.80
N ILE A 223 -22.14 9.00 -0.14
CA ILE A 223 -22.90 8.03 -0.96
C ILE A 223 -22.34 8.05 -2.37
N ASP A 224 -21.84 6.91 -2.82
CA ASP A 224 -21.29 6.76 -4.15
C ASP A 224 -21.81 5.48 -4.80
N SER A 225 -22.67 5.64 -5.81
CA SER A 225 -23.18 4.57 -6.70
C SER A 225 -23.52 3.25 -5.98
N GLY A 226 -24.42 3.33 -5.00
CA GLY A 226 -24.93 2.17 -4.25
C GLY A 226 -24.15 1.82 -2.97
N ILE A 227 -23.07 2.53 -2.66
CA ILE A 227 -22.28 2.33 -1.44
C ILE A 227 -22.38 3.57 -0.55
N LEU A 228 -22.80 3.36 0.69
CA LEU A 228 -22.80 4.37 1.74
C LEU A 228 -21.56 4.16 2.61
N THR A 229 -20.65 5.13 2.61
CA THR A 229 -19.46 5.16 3.48
C THR A 229 -19.70 6.13 4.61
N LEU A 230 -19.70 5.62 5.84
CA LEU A 230 -19.74 6.45 7.04
C LEU A 230 -18.31 6.57 7.59
N GLU A 231 -17.77 7.78 7.54
CA GLU A 231 -16.47 8.10 8.12
C GLU A 231 -16.66 8.90 9.41
N GLY A 232 -16.17 8.36 10.52
CA GLY A 232 -16.32 9.02 11.81
C GLY A 232 -15.23 8.62 12.79
N ARG A 233 -15.31 9.24 13.96
CA ARG A 233 -14.38 9.00 15.06
C ARG A 233 -15.16 8.53 16.27
N ALA A 234 -14.79 7.37 16.78
CA ALA A 234 -15.34 6.85 18.02
C ALA A 234 -14.31 6.99 19.13
N LYS A 235 -14.74 7.50 20.29
CA LYS A 235 -13.93 7.41 21.50
C LYS A 235 -13.86 5.96 21.92
N ALA A 236 -12.66 5.47 22.14
CA ALA A 236 -12.40 4.11 22.55
C ALA A 236 -11.25 4.08 23.56
N GLU A 237 -11.24 3.01 24.34
CA GLU A 237 -10.17 2.67 25.26
C GLU A 237 -9.64 1.31 24.83
N GLU A 238 -8.32 1.21 24.74
CA GLU A 238 -7.60 -0.01 24.39
C GLU A 238 -6.61 -0.33 25.50
N VAL A 239 -6.65 -1.56 25.99
CA VAL A 239 -5.73 -2.04 27.02
C VAL A 239 -4.85 -3.13 26.41
N VAL A 240 -3.53 -2.91 26.43
CA VAL A 240 -2.52 -3.84 25.93
C VAL A 240 -1.71 -4.33 27.12
N THR A 241 -1.71 -5.65 27.32
CA THR A 241 -0.93 -6.30 28.37
C THR A 241 0.38 -6.82 27.82
N VAL A 242 1.49 -6.37 28.38
CA VAL A 242 2.86 -6.70 27.99
C VAL A 242 3.45 -7.70 28.98
N LEU A 243 4.01 -8.79 28.44
CA LEU A 243 4.65 -9.83 29.26
C LEU A 243 5.98 -9.35 29.85
N PRO A 244 6.41 -9.88 31.01
CA PRO A 244 7.73 -9.60 31.58
C PRO A 244 8.88 -9.85 30.60
N GLY A 245 9.89 -8.97 30.62
CA GLY A 245 11.08 -9.06 29.76
C GLY A 245 10.94 -8.46 28.36
N ILE A 246 9.79 -7.86 28.02
CA ILE A 246 9.61 -7.09 26.79
C ILE A 246 9.71 -5.59 27.12
N THR A 247 10.63 -4.90 26.45
CA THR A 247 10.82 -3.46 26.65
C THR A 247 9.64 -2.66 26.08
N VAL A 248 9.06 -1.76 26.87
CA VAL A 248 8.07 -0.78 26.41
C VAL A 248 8.81 0.43 25.83
N LEU A 249 8.42 0.86 24.62
CA LEU A 249 9.10 1.94 23.89
C LEU A 249 8.50 3.33 24.16
N ILE A 250 7.31 3.40 24.75
CA ILE A 250 6.59 4.63 25.06
C ILE A 250 6.64 4.95 26.55
N GLN A 251 6.50 6.23 26.89
CA GLN A 251 6.44 6.71 28.26
C GLN A 251 5.01 7.02 28.70
N ASP A 252 4.80 7.08 30.01
CA ASP A 252 3.52 7.48 30.57
C ASP A 252 3.17 8.92 30.18
N GLY A 253 1.95 9.12 29.67
CA GLY A 253 1.46 10.41 29.19
C GLY A 253 1.78 10.72 27.72
N ASP A 254 2.50 9.84 27.02
CA ASP A 254 2.84 10.03 25.60
C ASP A 254 1.59 10.08 24.71
N SER A 255 1.67 10.90 23.66
CA SER A 255 0.65 10.93 22.60
C SER A 255 1.00 9.93 21.52
N VAL A 256 0.19 8.88 21.40
CA VAL A 256 0.38 7.79 20.43
C VAL A 256 -0.54 7.95 19.21
N LYS A 257 -0.06 7.53 18.04
CA LYS A 257 -0.84 7.45 16.80
C LYS A 257 -1.27 6.02 16.51
N ALA A 258 -2.36 5.85 15.76
CA ALA A 258 -2.75 4.53 15.27
C ALA A 258 -1.65 3.93 14.39
N GLY A 259 -1.32 2.66 14.63
CA GLY A 259 -0.20 1.94 14.01
C GLY A 259 1.16 2.16 14.68
N GLN A 260 1.26 3.02 15.71
CA GLN A 260 2.53 3.24 16.41
C GLN A 260 2.92 2.02 17.24
N GLN A 261 4.20 1.65 17.15
CA GLN A 261 4.79 0.57 17.93
C GLN A 261 4.88 0.94 19.42
N LEU A 262 4.40 0.05 20.28
CA LEU A 262 4.34 0.24 21.74
C LEU A 262 5.45 -0.55 22.44
N THR A 263 5.74 -1.75 21.96
CA THR A 263 6.71 -2.68 22.57
C THR A 263 7.85 -3.02 21.61
N GLU A 264 8.97 -3.49 22.16
CA GLU A 264 10.10 -3.96 21.37
C GLU A 264 9.72 -5.20 20.54
N GLY A 265 10.17 -5.24 19.29
CA GLY A 265 9.90 -6.34 18.37
C GLY A 265 9.68 -5.84 16.94
N SER A 266 9.05 -6.69 16.14
CA SER A 266 8.72 -6.41 14.74
C SER A 266 7.22 -6.31 14.56
N ILE A 267 6.76 -5.34 13.77
CA ILE A 267 5.36 -5.12 13.49
C ILE A 267 4.91 -6.09 12.38
N ASP A 268 3.74 -6.70 12.53
CA ASP A 268 3.09 -7.43 11.43
C ASP A 268 2.53 -6.42 10.39
N PRO A 269 3.03 -6.41 9.14
CA PRO A 269 2.57 -5.46 8.12
C PRO A 269 1.08 -5.59 7.78
N LYS A 270 0.47 -6.78 7.96
CA LYS A 270 -0.97 -6.98 7.71
C LYS A 270 -1.80 -6.30 8.78
N LYS A 271 -1.44 -6.48 10.05
CA LYS A 271 -2.11 -5.79 11.16
C LYS A 271 -1.92 -4.28 11.07
N LEU A 272 -0.73 -3.83 10.68
CA LEU A 272 -0.46 -2.41 10.47
C LEU A 272 -1.33 -1.82 9.34
N ALA A 273 -1.49 -2.54 8.23
CA ALA A 273 -2.34 -2.10 7.13
C ALA A 273 -3.83 -2.02 7.51
N ASP A 274 -4.30 -2.94 8.34
CA ASP A 274 -5.69 -2.98 8.81
C ASP A 274 -5.98 -1.94 9.93
N THR A 275 -4.97 -1.55 10.71
CA THR A 275 -5.12 -0.62 11.85
C THR A 275 -4.87 0.84 11.50
N ALA A 276 -3.82 1.12 10.72
CA ALA A 276 -3.48 2.46 10.25
C ALA A 276 -3.98 2.65 8.82
N ASP A 277 -3.19 2.21 7.85
CA ASP A 277 -3.47 2.28 6.42
C ASP A 277 -2.39 1.51 5.63
N ILE A 278 -2.70 1.18 4.38
CA ILE A 278 -1.76 0.47 3.50
C ILE A 278 -0.48 1.27 3.26
N LEU A 279 -0.55 2.60 3.14
CA LEU A 279 0.62 3.39 2.82
C LEU A 279 1.59 3.44 4.01
N THR A 280 1.08 3.52 5.24
CA THR A 280 1.88 3.35 6.46
C THR A 280 2.52 1.96 6.52
N ALA A 281 1.79 0.89 6.19
CA ALA A 281 2.35 -0.45 6.14
C ALA A 281 3.43 -0.62 5.04
N GLN A 282 3.22 -0.02 3.87
CA GLN A 282 4.22 0.00 2.80
C GLN A 282 5.46 0.80 3.21
N LYS A 283 5.30 1.95 3.86
CA LYS A 283 6.42 2.75 4.37
C LYS A 283 7.20 1.98 5.44
N TYR A 284 6.53 1.29 6.35
CA TYR A 284 7.18 0.41 7.33
C TYR A 284 8.06 -0.65 6.65
N ILE A 285 7.55 -1.32 5.61
CA ILE A 285 8.34 -2.30 4.86
C ILE A 285 9.49 -1.63 4.10
N LEU A 286 9.25 -0.48 3.47
CA LEU A 286 10.30 0.28 2.77
C LEU A 286 11.47 0.60 3.69
N ASP A 287 11.17 1.19 4.86
CA ASP A 287 12.17 1.54 5.87
C ASP A 287 12.87 0.30 6.43
N GLY A 288 12.12 -0.77 6.69
CA GLY A 288 12.66 -2.05 7.15
C GLY A 288 13.64 -2.69 6.15
N VAL A 289 13.29 -2.71 4.86
CA VAL A 289 14.13 -3.25 3.80
C VAL A 289 15.38 -2.38 3.60
N GLN A 290 15.21 -1.06 3.59
CA GLN A 290 16.33 -0.13 3.45
C GLN A 290 17.32 -0.22 4.60
N LYS A 291 16.83 -0.35 5.84
CA LYS A 291 17.69 -0.57 7.00
C LYS A 291 18.59 -1.79 6.83
N VAL A 292 18.04 -2.91 6.36
CA VAL A 292 18.82 -4.14 6.13
C VAL A 292 19.87 -3.94 5.03
N PHE A 293 19.54 -3.26 3.92
CA PHE A 293 20.51 -2.98 2.86
C PHE A 293 21.60 -2.00 3.32
N ASN A 294 21.25 -0.98 4.12
CA ASN A 294 22.20 -0.04 4.72
C ASN A 294 23.21 -0.77 5.61
N GLU A 295 22.74 -1.67 6.48
CA GLU A 295 23.57 -2.49 7.37
C GLU A 295 24.55 -3.41 6.62
N GLN A 296 24.17 -3.85 5.41
CA GLN A 296 25.02 -4.67 4.53
C GLN A 296 25.83 -3.85 3.53
N GLY A 297 25.69 -2.52 3.57
CA GLY A 297 26.48 -1.61 2.77
C GLY A 297 26.11 -1.51 1.30
N VAL A 298 24.92 -1.99 0.91
CA VAL A 298 24.43 -1.95 -0.47
C VAL A 298 23.54 -0.72 -0.66
N PRO A 299 23.90 0.24 -1.53
CA PRO A 299 23.02 1.36 -1.84
C PRO A 299 21.91 0.90 -2.80
N ILE A 300 20.64 1.06 -2.41
CA ILE A 300 19.47 0.79 -3.25
C ILE A 300 18.53 1.98 -3.21
N ASP A 301 18.01 2.38 -4.36
CA ASP A 301 17.01 3.45 -4.44
C ASP A 301 15.64 2.97 -3.93
N ASP A 302 14.94 3.83 -3.20
CA ASP A 302 13.59 3.58 -2.70
C ASP A 302 12.64 3.14 -3.85
N LEU A 303 12.87 3.61 -5.09
CA LEU A 303 12.01 3.41 -6.25
C LEU A 303 11.82 1.93 -6.56
N HIS A 304 12.89 1.15 -6.47
CA HIS A 304 12.84 -0.28 -6.76
C HIS A 304 11.98 -1.02 -5.73
N ILE A 305 12.10 -0.63 -4.45
CA ILE A 305 11.34 -1.25 -3.37
C ILE A 305 9.86 -0.83 -3.47
N GLU A 306 9.58 0.45 -3.75
CA GLU A 306 8.24 0.99 -3.97
C GLU A 306 7.46 0.24 -5.07
N ILE A 307 8.15 -0.15 -6.16
CA ILE A 307 7.55 -0.95 -7.24
C ILE A 307 7.10 -2.33 -6.73
N ILE A 308 7.88 -2.97 -5.87
CA ILE A 308 7.52 -4.26 -5.26
C ILE A 308 6.39 -4.08 -4.25
N LEU A 309 6.45 -3.05 -3.41
CA LEU A 309 5.42 -2.72 -2.43
C LEU A 309 4.06 -2.46 -3.08
N ARG A 310 4.06 -1.87 -4.28
CA ARG A 310 2.85 -1.73 -5.08
C ARG A 310 2.26 -3.08 -5.46
N GLN A 311 3.08 -4.07 -5.82
CA GLN A 311 2.61 -5.42 -6.14
C GLN A 311 2.04 -6.14 -4.91
N MET A 312 2.60 -5.91 -3.73
CA MET A 312 2.06 -6.45 -2.47
C MET A 312 0.69 -5.88 -2.12
N ALA A 313 0.46 -4.59 -2.42
CA ALA A 313 -0.80 -3.89 -2.21
C ALA A 313 -1.72 -3.87 -3.44
N ARG A 314 -1.49 -4.74 -4.44
CA ARG A 314 -2.26 -4.76 -5.70
C ARG A 314 -3.68 -5.31 -5.51
N LEU A 315 -3.86 -6.23 -4.57
CA LEU A 315 -5.10 -6.99 -4.43
C LEU A 315 -6.04 -6.38 -3.39
N GLY A 316 -7.33 -6.54 -3.64
CA GLY A 316 -8.39 -6.25 -2.69
C GLY A 316 -9.39 -7.40 -2.64
N LYS A 317 -10.06 -7.55 -1.50
CA LYS A 317 -11.13 -8.53 -1.31
C LYS A 317 -12.46 -7.89 -1.67
N VAL A 318 -13.20 -8.52 -2.57
CA VAL A 318 -14.56 -8.10 -2.94
C VAL A 318 -15.48 -8.40 -1.76
N VAL A 319 -16.11 -7.37 -1.21
CA VAL A 319 -17.12 -7.49 -0.16
C VAL A 319 -18.52 -7.51 -0.77
N ASP A 320 -18.74 -6.71 -1.80
CA ASP A 320 -19.97 -6.68 -2.58
C ASP A 320 -19.64 -6.53 -4.05
N SER A 321 -20.38 -7.23 -4.92
CA SER A 321 -20.15 -7.23 -6.35
C SER A 321 -20.82 -6.05 -7.07
N GLY A 322 -21.78 -5.36 -6.44
CA GLY A 322 -22.64 -4.42 -7.16
C GLY A 322 -23.24 -5.05 -8.41
N ASP A 323 -23.17 -4.32 -9.51
CA ASP A 323 -23.58 -4.78 -10.84
C ASP A 323 -22.37 -5.24 -11.70
N THR A 324 -21.23 -5.55 -11.09
CA THR A 324 -20.07 -6.11 -11.79
C THR A 324 -20.11 -7.63 -11.83
N ASP A 325 -19.24 -8.22 -12.64
CA ASP A 325 -18.99 -9.66 -12.75
C ASP A 325 -18.13 -10.23 -11.60
N TYR A 326 -17.82 -9.44 -10.57
CA TYR A 326 -16.98 -9.90 -9.48
C TYR A 326 -17.72 -10.85 -8.53
N LEU A 327 -16.98 -11.83 -8.02
CA LEU A 327 -17.49 -12.76 -7.01
C LEU A 327 -17.18 -12.25 -5.61
N VAL A 328 -18.19 -12.21 -4.75
CA VAL A 328 -18.01 -11.86 -3.33
C VAL A 328 -17.00 -12.81 -2.66
N GLY A 329 -16.06 -12.22 -1.93
CA GLY A 329 -14.97 -12.93 -1.25
C GLY A 329 -13.74 -13.22 -2.11
N SER A 330 -13.82 -13.03 -3.44
CA SER A 330 -12.67 -13.20 -4.32
C SER A 330 -11.62 -12.09 -4.13
N LEU A 331 -10.37 -12.39 -4.49
CA LEU A 331 -9.28 -11.42 -4.55
C LEU A 331 -9.14 -10.91 -5.98
N VAL A 332 -9.25 -9.61 -6.16
CA VAL A 332 -9.16 -8.94 -7.47
C VAL A 332 -8.13 -7.83 -7.41
N ASN A 333 -7.58 -7.44 -8.56
CA ASN A 333 -6.72 -6.26 -8.62
C ASN A 333 -7.55 -5.01 -8.40
N ARG A 334 -7.22 -4.28 -7.33
CA ARG A 334 -7.98 -3.11 -6.89
C ARG A 334 -7.91 -1.97 -7.90
N PHE A 335 -6.80 -1.81 -8.62
CA PHE A 335 -6.64 -0.73 -9.60
C PHE A 335 -7.52 -0.98 -10.84
N LEU A 336 -7.65 -2.24 -11.27
CA LEU A 336 -8.60 -2.63 -12.31
C LEU A 336 -10.04 -2.51 -11.82
N ALA A 337 -10.33 -2.94 -10.59
CA ALA A 337 -11.66 -2.82 -10.00
C ALA A 337 -12.10 -1.36 -9.86
N GLU A 338 -11.19 -0.45 -9.50
CA GLU A 338 -11.47 0.99 -9.41
C GLU A 338 -11.76 1.61 -10.79
N ALA A 339 -10.97 1.23 -11.81
CA ALA A 339 -11.26 1.61 -13.19
C ALA A 339 -12.62 1.07 -13.67
N LYS A 340 -12.93 -0.19 -13.37
CA LYS A 340 -14.22 -0.81 -13.70
C LYS A 340 -15.38 -0.12 -12.99
N ASN A 341 -15.24 0.15 -11.70
CA ASN A 341 -16.22 0.86 -10.89
C ASN A 341 -16.50 2.26 -11.43
N SER A 342 -15.48 2.96 -11.93
CA SER A 342 -15.65 4.28 -12.56
C SER A 342 -16.54 4.19 -13.80
N LEU A 343 -16.33 3.18 -14.66
CA LEU A 343 -17.14 2.97 -15.86
C LEU A 343 -18.58 2.53 -15.55
N VAL A 344 -18.77 1.69 -14.54
CA VAL A 344 -20.09 1.24 -14.07
C VAL A 344 -20.86 2.42 -13.48
N SER A 345 -20.18 3.31 -12.75
CA SER A 345 -20.73 4.55 -12.24
C SER A 345 -21.20 5.49 -13.34
N ASP A 346 -20.40 5.65 -14.41
CA ASP A 346 -20.75 6.50 -15.56
C ASP A 346 -22.05 6.02 -16.24
N GLN A 347 -22.39 4.72 -16.11
CA GLN A 347 -23.63 4.13 -16.60
C GLN A 347 -24.78 4.16 -15.58
N GLY A 348 -24.59 4.76 -14.39
CA GLY A 348 -25.58 4.82 -13.32
C GLY A 348 -25.86 3.49 -12.63
N LYS A 349 -24.95 2.51 -12.75
CA LYS A 349 -25.03 1.19 -12.10
C LYS A 349 -24.27 1.18 -10.78
N ASN A 350 -24.51 0.15 -9.96
CA ASN A 350 -23.91 0.02 -8.63
C ASN A 350 -22.46 -0.48 -8.69
N LYS A 351 -21.57 0.19 -7.95
CA LYS A 351 -20.15 -0.18 -7.84
C LYS A 351 -19.94 -1.44 -7.01
N ALA A 352 -18.87 -2.16 -7.30
CA ALA A 352 -18.37 -3.23 -6.43
C ALA A 352 -17.59 -2.63 -5.24
N LEU A 353 -17.83 -3.14 -4.03
CA LEU A 353 -17.06 -2.77 -2.85
C LEU A 353 -15.82 -3.67 -2.76
N VAL A 354 -14.64 -3.10 -2.97
CA VAL A 354 -13.36 -3.82 -2.89
C VAL A 354 -12.52 -3.23 -1.76
N ILE A 355 -12.28 -4.01 -0.71
CA ILE A 355 -11.42 -3.58 0.40
C ILE A 355 -9.97 -4.00 0.09
N PRO A 356 -9.04 -3.04 -0.02
CA PRO A 356 -7.63 -3.32 -0.25
C PRO A 356 -7.02 -4.24 0.82
N ARG A 357 -6.09 -5.12 0.43
CA ARG A 357 -5.39 -6.03 1.35
C ARG A 357 -3.89 -6.03 1.08
N MET A 358 -3.11 -5.99 2.15
CA MET A 358 -1.67 -6.17 2.08
C MET A 358 -1.33 -7.66 2.09
N LEU A 359 -0.69 -8.14 1.01
CA LEU A 359 -0.34 -9.55 0.85
C LEU A 359 1.14 -9.71 0.53
N GLY A 360 1.70 -10.87 0.89
CA GLY A 360 3.06 -11.23 0.49
C GLY A 360 3.20 -11.39 -1.03
N ILE A 361 4.40 -11.17 -1.55
CA ILE A 361 4.69 -11.27 -2.99
C ILE A 361 4.31 -12.63 -3.58
N LYS A 362 4.45 -13.74 -2.83
CA LYS A 362 4.01 -15.07 -3.29
C LYS A 362 2.50 -15.13 -3.54
N THR A 363 1.71 -14.68 -2.57
CA THR A 363 0.24 -14.72 -2.67
C THR A 363 -0.26 -13.76 -3.74
N SER A 364 0.37 -12.58 -3.87
CA SER A 364 0.06 -11.63 -4.93
C SER A 364 0.39 -12.19 -6.33
N SER A 365 1.50 -12.92 -6.48
CA SER A 365 1.90 -13.51 -7.76
C SER A 365 1.03 -14.68 -8.21
N LEU A 366 0.37 -15.40 -7.29
CA LEU A 366 -0.57 -16.47 -7.62
C LEU A 366 -1.94 -15.95 -8.08
N ASN A 367 -2.30 -14.73 -7.69
CA ASN A 367 -3.58 -14.10 -8.00
C ASN A 367 -3.38 -12.97 -9.03
N THR A 368 -2.78 -13.31 -10.17
CA THR A 368 -2.64 -12.41 -11.32
C THR A 368 -3.83 -12.53 -12.28
N GLU A 369 -4.02 -11.51 -13.10
CA GLU A 369 -5.02 -11.45 -14.16
C GLU A 369 -4.77 -12.55 -15.18
N SER A 370 -3.51 -12.67 -15.60
CA SER A 370 -3.06 -13.80 -16.40
C SER A 370 -2.90 -15.05 -15.55
N PHE A 371 -3.62 -16.11 -15.92
CA PHE A 371 -3.38 -17.42 -15.33
C PHE A 371 -2.14 -18.10 -15.93
N LEU A 372 -1.75 -17.79 -17.18
CA LEU A 372 -0.53 -18.34 -17.79
C LEU A 372 0.72 -17.90 -17.02
N SER A 373 0.77 -16.64 -16.61
CA SER A 373 1.82 -16.12 -15.73
C SER A 373 1.82 -16.78 -14.36
N ALA A 374 0.65 -16.96 -13.73
CA ALA A 374 0.54 -17.63 -12.43
C ALA A 374 1.00 -19.09 -12.48
N VAL A 375 0.62 -19.84 -13.52
CA VAL A 375 1.03 -21.24 -13.73
C VAL A 375 2.55 -21.37 -13.85
N SER A 376 3.24 -20.39 -14.43
CA SER A 376 4.71 -20.42 -14.52
C SER A 376 5.42 -20.33 -13.15
N PHE A 377 4.74 -19.88 -12.10
CA PHE A 377 5.34 -19.65 -10.80
C PHE A 377 5.28 -20.89 -9.90
N GLN A 378 4.12 -21.20 -9.30
CA GLN A 378 3.88 -22.33 -8.39
C GLN A 378 2.40 -22.76 -8.43
N GLU A 379 2.07 -23.90 -7.80
CA GLU A 379 0.68 -24.40 -7.63
C GLU A 379 -0.11 -24.60 -8.96
N GLN A 380 0.57 -25.03 -10.02
CA GLN A 380 0.05 -25.18 -11.39
C GLN A 380 -1.32 -25.85 -11.48
N VAL A 381 -1.48 -27.01 -10.85
CA VAL A 381 -2.73 -27.78 -10.89
C VAL A 381 -3.90 -26.99 -10.30
N ARG A 382 -3.67 -26.32 -9.17
CA ARG A 382 -4.68 -25.50 -8.50
C ARG A 382 -5.09 -24.31 -9.36
N VAL A 383 -4.11 -23.60 -9.93
CA VAL A 383 -4.33 -22.42 -10.78
C VAL A 383 -5.10 -22.82 -12.05
N LEU A 384 -4.71 -23.90 -12.73
CA LEU A 384 -5.42 -24.35 -13.93
C LEU A 384 -6.85 -24.80 -13.63
N THR A 385 -7.03 -25.54 -12.54
CA THR A 385 -8.35 -26.05 -12.17
C THR A 385 -9.33 -24.91 -11.84
N SER A 386 -8.92 -23.93 -11.04
CA SER A 386 -9.79 -22.80 -10.69
C SER A 386 -10.14 -21.93 -11.91
N ASN A 387 -9.17 -21.66 -12.79
CA ASN A 387 -9.41 -20.85 -13.97
C ASN A 387 -10.23 -21.59 -15.04
N ALA A 388 -10.09 -22.91 -15.15
CA ALA A 388 -10.92 -23.74 -16.03
C ALA A 388 -12.38 -23.78 -15.57
N ILE A 389 -12.63 -23.87 -14.25
CA ILE A 389 -13.98 -23.80 -13.68
C ILE A 389 -14.62 -22.45 -13.95
N LEU A 390 -13.85 -21.35 -13.84
CA LEU A 390 -14.34 -19.99 -14.07
C LEU A 390 -14.44 -19.61 -15.55
N GLY A 391 -13.88 -20.40 -16.47
CA GLY A 391 -13.81 -20.06 -17.89
C GLY A 391 -13.02 -18.78 -18.17
N LYS A 392 -11.98 -18.49 -17.38
CA LYS A 392 -11.25 -17.21 -17.45
C LYS A 392 -10.48 -17.08 -18.77
N THR A 393 -10.52 -15.88 -19.36
CA THR A 393 -9.76 -15.53 -20.57
C THR A 393 -8.46 -14.81 -20.19
N ASP A 394 -7.35 -15.14 -20.85
CA ASP A 394 -6.07 -14.46 -20.69
C ASP A 394 -5.85 -13.45 -21.81
N PHE A 395 -5.63 -12.18 -21.45
CA PHE A 395 -5.48 -11.08 -22.39
C PHE A 395 -4.03 -10.79 -22.79
N LEU A 396 -3.06 -11.59 -22.32
CA LEU A 396 -1.65 -11.53 -22.72
C LEU A 396 -1.03 -10.12 -22.58
N ARG A 397 -1.32 -9.43 -21.47
CA ARG A 397 -0.84 -8.06 -21.21
C ARG A 397 0.58 -7.98 -20.68
N GLY A 398 1.09 -9.07 -20.10
CA GLY A 398 2.40 -9.10 -19.48
C GLY A 398 3.48 -9.67 -20.40
N MET A 399 4.70 -9.73 -19.86
CA MET A 399 5.85 -10.28 -20.59
C MET A 399 5.84 -11.80 -20.61
N LYS A 400 5.50 -12.43 -19.47
CA LYS A 400 5.59 -13.88 -19.31
C LYS A 400 4.60 -14.63 -20.21
N GLU A 401 3.37 -14.16 -20.35
CA GLU A 401 2.40 -14.87 -21.19
C GLU A 401 2.81 -14.84 -22.66
N ASN A 402 3.29 -13.69 -23.13
CA ASN A 402 3.78 -13.53 -24.49
C ASN A 402 5.02 -14.40 -24.73
N VAL A 403 5.94 -14.49 -23.78
CA VAL A 403 7.09 -15.42 -23.87
C VAL A 403 6.64 -16.87 -23.95
N ILE A 404 5.67 -17.29 -23.12
CA ILE A 404 5.14 -18.66 -23.10
C ILE A 404 4.48 -19.03 -24.44
N ILE A 405 3.71 -18.11 -25.01
CA ILE A 405 2.97 -18.30 -26.27
C ILE A 405 3.86 -18.09 -27.52
N GLY A 406 5.06 -17.50 -27.36
CA GLY A 406 5.97 -17.18 -28.47
C GLY A 406 5.59 -15.90 -29.24
N ARG A 407 4.91 -14.96 -28.58
CA ARG A 407 4.62 -13.61 -29.10
C ARG A 407 5.67 -12.59 -28.66
N LEU A 408 5.69 -11.44 -29.33
CA LEU A 408 6.51 -10.32 -28.92
C LEU A 408 6.08 -9.84 -27.53
N ILE A 409 7.06 -9.58 -26.66
CA ILE A 409 6.80 -8.99 -25.35
C ILE A 409 6.30 -7.54 -25.52
N PRO A 410 5.37 -7.08 -24.66
CA PRO A 410 4.90 -5.71 -24.70
C PRO A 410 6.03 -4.78 -24.24
N ALA A 411 6.60 -4.04 -25.19
CA ALA A 411 7.69 -3.10 -24.97
C ALA A 411 7.55 -1.88 -25.88
N GLY A 412 8.06 -0.73 -25.44
CA GLY A 412 7.90 0.53 -26.17
C GLY A 412 6.44 1.01 -26.18
N GLU A 413 6.05 1.66 -27.28
CA GLU A 413 4.69 2.19 -27.48
C GLU A 413 3.62 1.10 -27.56
N SER A 414 3.97 -0.14 -27.94
CA SER A 414 3.01 -1.26 -28.01
C SER A 414 2.46 -1.65 -26.64
N ALA A 415 3.16 -1.31 -25.56
CA ALA A 415 2.71 -1.51 -24.19
C ALA A 415 1.81 -0.37 -23.66
N ALA A 416 1.71 0.74 -24.39
CA ALA A 416 0.90 1.87 -23.96
C ALA A 416 -0.60 1.52 -24.07
N VAL A 417 -1.34 1.83 -23.00
CA VAL A 417 -2.80 1.75 -23.00
C VAL A 417 -3.32 3.19 -23.02
N PRO A 418 -3.60 3.77 -24.20
CA PRO A 418 -3.97 5.18 -24.31
C PRO A 418 -5.38 5.47 -23.77
N ASP A 419 -6.30 4.52 -23.91
CA ASP A 419 -7.65 4.61 -23.34
C ASP A 419 -8.00 3.34 -22.59
N ILE A 420 -8.29 3.52 -21.30
CA ILE A 420 -8.69 2.46 -20.38
C ILE A 420 -10.05 1.88 -20.80
N ARG A 421 -10.94 2.67 -21.41
CA ARG A 421 -12.27 2.23 -21.86
C ARG A 421 -12.23 1.16 -22.95
N ASN A 422 -11.12 1.05 -23.67
CA ASN A 422 -10.94 0.06 -24.73
C ASN A 422 -10.42 -1.28 -24.21
N LEU A 423 -10.22 -1.43 -22.90
CA LEU A 423 -9.79 -2.70 -22.32
C LEU A 423 -10.97 -3.67 -22.26
N GLU A 424 -10.88 -4.76 -23.03
CA GLU A 424 -11.88 -5.84 -23.04
C GLU A 424 -12.13 -6.42 -21.64
N GLU A 425 -11.13 -6.40 -20.78
CA GLU A 425 -11.14 -6.92 -19.39
C GLU A 425 -11.97 -6.04 -18.44
N LEU A 426 -12.29 -4.81 -18.84
CA LEU A 426 -13.13 -3.89 -18.08
C LEU A 426 -14.60 -3.95 -18.51
N ASN A 427 -14.93 -4.66 -19.58
CA ASN A 427 -16.31 -4.94 -19.95
C ASN A 427 -16.97 -5.77 -18.84
N PHE A 428 -18.22 -5.44 -18.50
CA PHE A 428 -19.02 -6.04 -17.44
C PHE A 428 -20.24 -6.75 -18.00
#